data_AF-A0AAU7H824-F1
#
_entry.id   AF-A0AAU7H824-F1
#
_cell.length_a   1.000
_cell.length_b   1.000
_cell.length_c   1.000
_cell.angle_alpha   90.00
_cell.angle_beta   90.00
_cell.angle_gamma   90.00
#
_symmetry.space_group_name_H-M   'P 1'
#
loop_
_entity.id
_entity.type
_entity.pdbx_description
1 polymer ?
#
loop_
_entity_poly.entity_id
_entity_poly.type
_entity_poly.pdbx_seq_one_letter_code
_entity_poly.pdbx_strand_id
1 'polypeptide(L)'
;MADLSISVISDQASESNQAGWWHPLDSFQGVECYGLCKEYGTAGYHQVEIVRRDADGTLTRGMCKNVDGTVAEFNNDVGHNQPSVVVDGAGYIHVFTSMHVNLLRYFRSARPGDVSQMVDATLDFPDVDWVWTYPITGRGPDGDVYCLMRVASRSTTGENKRGGILYRFDVGTLRWTRYAHVAETANRAIYPDDIAINEDGVHLLFQWSAYPSSAVRHVGDYGVIGTDGLMRTINNTPLPMPVTQGQLAYKPLQPGENPAISDGLKMGIQSAKFAFDGEGLSHITYRFRTVDDPSGTWFSKFGIYVATWAGSAWSEQQIAYVPPERGNTSAALAATVQGGKRRVYFSVEYTSSGNTVAVIVLAENAGSGWVYSVLGNSAPTLLRLGSAPGNGGDVLYVSAPFEAKVYRYFVPEDYSPAQQFTSFDVLLSTLV
;
A
#
# COMPACT_ATOMS: atom_id res chain seq x y z
N MET A 1 -19.82 21.98 0.58
CA MET A 1 -18.56 21.72 -0.14
C MET A 1 -17.44 22.13 0.79
N ALA A 2 -16.84 21.16 1.46
CA ALA A 2 -15.64 21.38 2.25
C ALA A 2 -14.39 21.33 1.36
N ASP A 3 -13.41 22.14 1.70
CA ASP A 3 -12.14 22.23 0.96
C ASP A 3 -11.15 21.13 1.37
N LEU A 4 -10.23 20.83 0.46
CA LEU A 4 -9.05 20.00 0.75
C LEU A 4 -8.23 20.64 1.89
N SER A 5 -7.87 19.85 2.89
CA SER A 5 -6.98 20.28 3.97
C SER A 5 -5.64 19.57 3.88
N ILE A 6 -4.54 20.33 3.82
CA ILE A 6 -3.17 19.81 3.78
C ILE A 6 -2.40 20.31 5.00
N SER A 7 -1.72 19.39 5.70
CA SER A 7 -0.87 19.71 6.85
C SER A 7 0.38 18.83 6.89
N VAL A 8 1.49 19.35 7.40
CA VAL A 8 2.73 18.58 7.59
C VAL A 8 2.59 17.65 8.81
N ILE A 9 2.90 16.38 8.63
CA ILE A 9 3.00 15.38 9.71
C ILE A 9 4.44 15.30 10.24
N SER A 10 5.40 15.26 9.31
CA SER A 10 6.83 15.25 9.60
C SER A 10 7.61 16.01 8.52
N ASP A 11 8.68 16.70 8.94
CA ASP A 11 9.66 17.39 8.10
C ASP A 11 11.06 16.73 8.19
N GLN A 12 11.09 15.46 8.61
CA GLN A 12 12.30 14.66 8.76
C GLN A 12 12.17 13.30 8.08
N ALA A 13 11.43 13.20 6.98
CA ALA A 13 11.25 11.95 6.25
C ALA A 13 12.54 11.54 5.51
N SER A 14 12.97 10.30 5.67
CA SER A 14 14.05 9.73 4.86
C SER A 14 13.60 9.33 3.47
N GLU A 15 14.57 9.08 2.60
CA GLU A 15 14.35 8.50 1.28
C GLU A 15 13.67 7.12 1.34
N SER A 16 13.66 6.44 2.48
CA SER A 16 13.03 5.11 2.62
C SER A 16 11.49 5.17 2.58
N ASN A 17 10.87 6.35 2.72
CA ASN A 17 9.42 6.54 2.63
C ASN A 17 8.90 6.53 1.18
N GLN A 18 9.31 5.51 0.42
CA GLN A 18 9.10 5.39 -1.02
C GLN A 18 8.41 4.08 -1.43
N ALA A 19 7.81 3.36 -0.51
CA ALA A 19 7.12 2.10 -0.82
C ALA A 19 5.66 2.36 -1.24
N GLY A 20 5.27 1.83 -2.40
CA GLY A 20 3.91 1.98 -2.96
C GLY A 20 2.91 0.90 -2.51
N TRP A 21 3.31 0.01 -1.60
CA TRP A 21 2.55 -1.20 -1.23
C TRP A 21 2.46 -1.43 0.29
N TRP A 22 3.05 -0.57 1.12
CA TRP A 22 2.94 -0.65 2.58
C TRP A 22 1.77 0.21 3.07
N HIS A 23 1.35 0.02 4.32
CA HIS A 23 0.23 0.74 4.95
C HIS A 23 0.76 1.71 6.02
N PRO A 24 1.33 2.87 5.64
CA PRO A 24 1.98 3.78 6.59
C PRO A 24 1.01 4.59 7.45
N LEU A 25 -0.30 4.37 7.29
CA LEU A 25 -1.35 5.14 7.91
C LEU A 25 -2.48 4.19 8.32
N ASP A 26 -2.95 4.35 9.55
CA ASP A 26 -4.24 3.84 9.99
C ASP A 26 -5.03 4.93 10.71
N SER A 27 -6.35 4.78 10.74
CA SER A 27 -7.27 5.66 11.43
C SER A 27 -8.27 4.82 12.23
N PHE A 28 -8.43 5.15 13.50
CA PHE A 28 -9.31 4.44 14.41
C PHE A 28 -9.90 5.38 15.44
N GLN A 29 -11.22 5.32 15.60
CA GLN A 29 -11.95 6.11 16.61
C GLN A 29 -11.59 7.61 16.60
N GLY A 30 -11.37 8.19 15.42
CA GLY A 30 -11.03 9.60 15.25
C GLY A 30 -9.56 9.96 15.53
N VAL A 31 -8.70 8.96 15.73
CA VAL A 31 -7.25 9.12 15.87
C VAL A 31 -6.58 8.57 14.62
N GLU A 32 -5.62 9.32 14.08
CA GLU A 32 -4.80 8.91 12.94
C GLU A 32 -3.38 8.57 13.43
N CYS A 33 -2.79 7.49 12.92
CA CYS A 33 -1.44 7.06 13.26
C CYS A 33 -0.61 6.89 11.99
N TYR A 34 0.50 7.62 11.92
CA TYR A 34 1.40 7.69 10.77
C TYR A 34 2.74 7.04 11.14
N GLY A 35 3.19 6.07 10.35
CA GLY A 35 4.53 5.49 10.46
C GLY A 35 5.44 6.04 9.39
N LEU A 36 6.65 6.46 9.77
CA LEU A 36 7.65 6.95 8.83
C LEU A 36 9.07 6.54 9.20
N CYS A 37 9.89 6.35 8.17
CA CYS A 37 11.34 6.29 8.30
C CYS A 37 11.86 7.72 8.49
N LYS A 38 12.44 8.00 9.65
CA LYS A 38 12.88 9.34 10.03
C LYS A 38 14.38 9.50 9.84
N GLU A 39 14.81 10.53 9.11
CA GLU A 39 16.20 10.98 9.08
C GLU A 39 16.61 11.47 10.46
N TYR A 40 17.84 11.13 10.84
CA TYR A 40 18.50 11.63 12.04
C TYR A 40 19.98 11.80 11.68
N GLY A 41 20.81 12.33 12.60
CA GLY A 41 22.18 12.83 12.31
C GLY A 41 23.21 11.85 11.73
N THR A 42 22.81 10.72 11.14
CA THR A 42 23.65 9.71 10.49
C THR A 42 23.11 9.43 9.08
N ALA A 43 23.86 9.84 8.05
CA ALA A 43 23.49 9.67 6.65
C ALA A 43 23.36 8.19 6.24
N GLY A 44 22.33 7.87 5.46
CA GLY A 44 22.06 6.52 4.96
C GLY A 44 21.35 5.59 5.96
N TYR A 45 20.93 6.12 7.11
CA TYR A 45 20.18 5.41 8.12
C TYR A 45 18.90 6.16 8.47
N HIS A 46 17.92 5.45 9.02
CA HIS A 46 16.72 6.05 9.58
C HIS A 46 16.39 5.46 10.95
N GLN A 47 15.66 6.24 11.75
CA GLN A 47 14.91 5.78 12.91
C GLN A 47 13.45 5.55 12.51
N VAL A 48 12.68 4.83 13.32
CA VAL A 48 11.26 4.58 13.02
C VAL A 48 10.39 5.41 13.96
N GLU A 49 9.73 6.43 13.42
CA GLU A 49 8.87 7.35 14.16
C GLU A 49 7.40 7.04 13.89
N ILE A 50 6.59 7.06 14.95
CA ILE A 50 5.13 7.04 14.88
C ILE A 50 4.60 8.40 15.32
N VAL A 51 3.79 9.00 14.48
CA VAL A 51 3.08 10.26 14.75
C VAL A 51 1.61 9.96 14.92
N ARG A 52 1.06 10.28 16.09
CA ARG A 52 -0.36 10.23 16.39
C ARG A 52 -0.96 11.62 16.22
N ARG A 53 -2.04 11.73 15.46
CA ARG A 53 -2.86 12.93 15.34
C ARG A 53 -4.20 12.71 16.01
N ASP A 54 -4.50 13.54 17.00
CA ASP A 54 -5.80 13.59 17.66
C ASP A 54 -6.86 14.26 16.80
N ALA A 55 -8.13 14.09 17.17
CA ALA A 55 -9.26 14.71 16.48
C ALA A 55 -9.16 16.25 16.43
N ASP A 56 -8.59 16.87 17.46
CA ASP A 56 -8.33 18.31 17.53
C ASP A 56 -7.12 18.78 16.69
N GLY A 57 -6.37 17.84 16.12
CA GLY A 57 -5.18 18.07 15.32
C GLY A 57 -3.86 18.12 16.09
N THR A 58 -3.87 17.87 17.39
CA THR A 58 -2.66 17.73 18.19
C THR A 58 -1.81 16.57 17.69
N LEU A 59 -0.50 16.81 17.52
CA LEU A 59 0.47 15.80 17.07
C LEU A 59 1.35 15.34 18.23
N THR A 60 1.27 14.06 18.57
CA THR A 60 2.19 13.39 19.51
C THR A 60 3.11 12.45 18.75
N ARG A 61 4.37 12.32 19.16
CA ARG A 61 5.38 11.53 18.44
C ARG A 61 6.10 10.59 19.40
N GLY A 62 6.56 9.46 18.88
CA GLY A 62 7.56 8.66 19.56
C GLY A 62 8.30 7.72 18.63
N MET A 63 9.40 7.19 19.13
CA MET A 63 10.29 6.30 18.38
C MET A 63 10.07 4.86 18.80
N CYS A 64 10.14 3.95 17.84
CA CYS A 64 10.29 2.53 18.12
C CYS A 64 11.62 2.27 18.84
N LYS A 65 11.59 1.50 19.92
CA LYS A 65 12.76 1.18 20.74
C LYS A 65 13.06 -0.31 20.73
N ASN A 66 14.34 -0.65 20.68
CA ASN A 66 14.84 -2.01 20.87
C ASN A 66 14.59 -2.48 22.31
N VAL A 67 14.79 -3.78 22.56
CA VAL A 67 14.61 -4.40 23.90
C VAL A 67 15.44 -3.73 24.99
N ASP A 68 16.63 -3.21 24.66
CA ASP A 68 17.51 -2.49 25.59
C ASP A 68 17.11 -1.01 25.82
N GLY A 69 16.03 -0.55 25.18
CA GLY A 69 15.51 0.81 25.28
C GLY A 69 16.17 1.82 24.34
N THR A 70 17.18 1.43 23.56
CA THR A 70 17.76 2.27 22.51
C THR A 70 16.77 2.49 21.37
N VAL A 71 16.88 3.62 20.66
CA VAL A 71 16.03 3.87 19.49
C VAL A 71 16.42 2.91 18.37
N ALA A 72 15.42 2.27 17.76
CA ALA A 72 15.63 1.37 16.63
C ALA A 72 16.13 2.14 15.41
N GLU A 73 17.18 1.61 14.78
CA GLU A 73 17.92 2.24 13.70
C GLU A 73 18.21 1.23 12.60
N PHE A 74 17.98 1.60 11.35
CA PHE A 74 18.16 0.72 10.19
C PHE A 74 18.74 1.47 9.00
N ASN A 75 19.44 0.75 8.10
CA ASN A 75 19.88 1.29 6.82
C ASN A 75 18.70 1.79 5.99
N ASN A 76 18.89 2.81 5.19
CA ASN A 76 17.90 3.19 4.18
C ASN A 76 17.77 2.07 3.11
N ASP A 77 16.52 1.79 2.70
CA ASP A 77 16.21 0.90 1.58
C ASP A 77 14.92 1.37 0.91
N VAL A 78 15.07 1.95 -0.27
CA VAL A 78 13.99 2.52 -1.07
C VAL A 78 13.04 1.41 -1.51
N GLY A 79 11.77 1.56 -1.12
CA GLY A 79 10.71 0.60 -1.44
C GLY A 79 10.56 -0.54 -0.43
N HIS A 80 11.49 -0.74 0.51
CA HIS A 80 11.44 -1.90 1.41
C HIS A 80 11.34 -1.54 2.89
N ASN A 81 11.61 -0.29 3.28
CA ASN A 81 11.74 0.03 4.70
C ASN A 81 10.61 0.85 5.32
N GLN A 82 9.78 1.50 4.51
CA GLN A 82 8.63 2.28 4.98
C GLN A 82 7.77 1.47 5.95
N PRO A 83 7.26 2.01 7.07
CA PRO A 83 6.48 1.22 8.02
C PRO A 83 5.07 0.87 7.53
N SER A 84 4.55 -0.26 7.99
CA SER A 84 3.11 -0.58 8.01
C SER A 84 2.60 -0.45 9.44
N VAL A 85 1.53 0.33 9.63
CA VAL A 85 0.94 0.68 10.91
C VAL A 85 -0.52 0.26 10.94
N VAL A 86 -0.96 -0.26 12.08
CA VAL A 86 -2.36 -0.58 12.33
C VAL A 86 -2.64 -0.45 13.83
N VAL A 87 -3.79 0.11 14.17
CA VAL A 87 -4.28 0.20 15.55
C VAL A 87 -5.25 -0.95 15.78
N ASP A 88 -5.10 -1.75 16.83
CA ASP A 88 -6.05 -2.83 17.15
C ASP A 88 -7.33 -2.29 17.81
N GLY A 89 -8.32 -3.16 18.01
CA GLY A 89 -9.60 -2.79 18.63
C GLY A 89 -9.50 -2.36 20.10
N ALA A 90 -8.42 -2.72 20.78
CA ALA A 90 -8.11 -2.27 22.13
C ALA A 90 -7.29 -0.97 22.15
N GLY A 91 -6.88 -0.46 20.99
CA GLY A 91 -6.13 0.78 20.80
C GLY A 91 -4.61 0.62 20.81
N TYR A 92 -4.05 -0.60 20.87
CA TYR A 92 -2.61 -0.80 20.72
C TYR A 92 -2.18 -0.51 19.29
N ILE A 93 -0.99 0.09 19.14
CA ILE A 93 -0.44 0.46 17.85
C ILE A 93 0.60 -0.58 17.47
N HIS A 94 0.43 -1.22 16.32
CA HIS A 94 1.31 -2.27 15.79
C HIS A 94 2.10 -1.70 14.61
N VAL A 95 3.41 -1.96 14.58
CA VAL A 95 4.32 -1.43 13.56
C VAL A 95 5.22 -2.54 13.05
N PHE A 96 5.17 -2.77 11.74
CA PHE A 96 6.12 -3.61 11.03
C PHE A 96 6.94 -2.73 10.10
N THR A 97 8.26 -2.88 10.06
CA THR A 97 9.11 -1.89 9.39
C THR A 97 10.43 -2.48 8.93
N SER A 98 11.06 -1.84 7.95
CA SER A 98 12.48 -2.02 7.65
C SER A 98 12.88 -3.46 7.28
N MET A 99 12.08 -4.19 6.50
CA MET A 99 12.32 -5.61 6.20
C MET A 99 12.50 -5.85 4.70
N HIS A 100 13.72 -6.22 4.31
CA HIS A 100 14.08 -6.75 3.00
C HIS A 100 14.88 -8.05 3.13
N VAL A 101 14.15 -9.17 3.25
CA VAL A 101 14.75 -10.48 3.59
C VAL A 101 15.52 -10.38 4.91
N ASN A 102 14.90 -9.73 5.90
CA ASN A 102 15.44 -9.58 7.24
C ASN A 102 14.62 -10.37 8.25
N LEU A 103 15.19 -10.62 9.42
CA LEU A 103 14.41 -11.07 10.57
C LEU A 103 13.28 -10.10 10.86
N LEU A 104 12.23 -10.61 11.49
CA LEU A 104 11.06 -9.83 11.84
C LEU A 104 11.47 -8.60 12.68
N ARG A 105 10.91 -7.45 12.31
CA ARG A 105 11.03 -6.18 13.04
C ARG A 105 9.63 -5.70 13.35
N TYR A 106 9.17 -6.03 14.55
CA TYR A 106 7.81 -5.75 15.00
C TYR A 106 7.84 -5.00 16.33
N PHE A 107 7.16 -3.85 16.35
CA PHE A 107 7.01 -3.01 17.52
C PHE A 107 5.53 -2.87 17.87
N ARG A 108 5.22 -2.77 19.16
CA ARG A 108 3.88 -2.49 19.67
C ARG A 108 3.93 -1.37 20.69
N SER A 109 2.90 -0.55 20.78
CA SER A 109 2.77 0.37 21.92
C SER A 109 2.66 -0.44 23.22
N ALA A 110 3.30 0.03 24.30
CA ALA A 110 3.18 -0.61 25.61
C ALA A 110 1.80 -0.40 26.24
N ARG A 111 1.07 0.62 25.78
CA ARG A 111 -0.28 0.98 26.21
C ARG A 111 -1.12 1.39 25.00
N PRO A 112 -2.45 1.24 25.05
CA PRO A 112 -3.34 1.77 24.03
C PRO A 112 -3.10 3.26 23.78
N GLY A 113 -3.01 3.66 22.51
CA GLY A 113 -2.88 5.05 22.06
C GLY A 113 -1.55 5.76 22.39
N ASP A 114 -0.63 5.15 23.12
CA ASP A 114 0.60 5.80 23.58
C ASP A 114 1.78 5.57 22.61
N VAL A 115 1.95 6.50 21.68
CA VAL A 115 3.10 6.50 20.75
C VAL A 115 4.44 6.80 21.43
N SER A 116 4.47 7.30 22.67
CA SER A 116 5.74 7.60 23.36
C SER A 116 6.45 6.34 23.88
N GLN A 117 5.73 5.21 23.93
CA GLN A 117 6.18 3.92 24.44
C GLN A 117 6.03 2.82 23.39
N MET A 118 6.60 3.03 22.20
CA MET A 118 6.73 1.97 21.18
C MET A 118 7.91 1.06 21.52
N VAL A 119 7.63 -0.22 21.79
CA VAL A 119 8.64 -1.20 22.22
C VAL A 119 8.73 -2.38 21.27
N ASP A 120 9.91 -2.97 21.15
CA ASP A 120 10.10 -4.23 20.42
C ASP A 120 9.20 -5.31 21.02
N ALA A 121 8.36 -5.90 20.18
CA ALA A 121 7.45 -6.99 20.51
C ALA A 121 7.69 -8.21 19.61
N THR A 122 8.85 -8.28 18.95
CA THR A 122 9.20 -9.30 17.95
C THR A 122 9.05 -10.71 18.51
N LEU A 123 9.48 -10.94 19.75
CA LEU A 123 9.42 -12.27 20.39
C LEU A 123 7.99 -12.74 20.72
N ASP A 124 6.97 -11.87 20.64
CA ASP A 124 5.56 -12.24 20.77
C ASP A 124 4.98 -12.83 19.46
N PHE A 125 5.72 -12.71 18.35
CA PHE A 125 5.31 -13.20 17.05
C PHE A 125 5.73 -14.67 16.84
N PRO A 126 4.96 -15.50 16.12
CA PRO A 126 5.42 -16.82 15.67
C PRO A 126 6.50 -16.69 14.58
N ASP A 127 7.28 -17.74 14.30
CA ASP A 127 8.20 -17.76 13.14
C ASP A 127 9.23 -16.61 13.11
N VAL A 128 9.65 -16.13 14.30
CA VAL A 128 10.65 -15.06 14.47
C VAL A 128 12.01 -15.43 13.89
N ASP A 129 12.25 -16.71 13.67
CA ASP A 129 13.44 -17.21 13.04
C ASP A 129 13.37 -17.22 11.50
N TRP A 130 12.28 -16.78 10.88
CA TRP A 130 12.19 -16.64 9.43
C TRP A 130 12.59 -15.24 8.97
N VAL A 131 12.73 -15.06 7.65
CA VAL A 131 13.03 -13.76 7.05
C VAL A 131 11.87 -13.27 6.19
N TRP A 132 11.57 -11.99 6.31
CA TRP A 132 10.31 -11.40 5.85
C TRP A 132 10.55 -10.19 4.95
N THR A 133 9.54 -9.87 4.15
CA THR A 133 9.47 -8.64 3.34
C THR A 133 8.00 -8.26 3.16
N TYR A 134 7.72 -6.95 3.03
CA TYR A 134 6.41 -6.40 2.63
C TYR A 134 5.23 -6.81 3.53
N PRO A 135 5.27 -6.48 4.83
CA PRO A 135 4.08 -6.57 5.68
C PRO A 135 3.01 -5.60 5.19
N ILE A 136 1.83 -6.12 4.91
CA ILE A 136 0.61 -5.32 4.78
C ILE A 136 -0.33 -5.69 5.92
N THR A 137 -0.98 -4.69 6.50
CA THR A 137 -1.73 -4.83 7.75
C THR A 137 -3.16 -4.33 7.61
N GLY A 138 -4.09 -4.99 8.29
CA GLY A 138 -5.48 -4.57 8.37
C GLY A 138 -6.08 -4.89 9.73
N ARG A 139 -7.16 -4.20 10.09
CA ARG A 139 -7.94 -4.45 11.30
C ARG A 139 -9.28 -5.08 10.92
N GLY A 140 -9.67 -6.15 11.61
CA GLY A 140 -10.99 -6.78 11.50
C GLY A 140 -12.07 -6.07 12.30
N PRO A 141 -13.36 -6.36 12.03
CA PRO A 141 -14.48 -5.81 12.79
C PRO A 141 -14.50 -6.28 14.25
N ASP A 142 -13.84 -7.42 14.54
CA ASP A 142 -13.59 -7.93 15.89
C ASP A 142 -12.49 -7.16 16.65
N GLY A 143 -11.80 -6.24 15.99
CA GLY A 143 -10.67 -5.50 16.54
C GLY A 143 -9.33 -6.23 16.40
N ASP A 144 -9.30 -7.42 15.83
CA ASP A 144 -8.08 -8.16 15.62
C ASP A 144 -7.24 -7.57 14.49
N VAL A 145 -5.94 -7.81 14.56
CA VAL A 145 -4.99 -7.34 13.53
C VAL A 145 -4.58 -8.49 12.65
N TYR A 146 -4.55 -8.25 11.34
CA TYR A 146 -4.08 -9.20 10.35
C TYR A 146 -2.83 -8.65 9.66
N CYS A 147 -1.85 -9.51 9.40
CA CYS A 147 -0.60 -9.14 8.73
C CYS A 147 -0.21 -10.21 7.71
N LEU A 148 -0.23 -9.85 6.42
CA LEU A 148 0.29 -10.69 5.34
C LEU A 148 1.73 -10.28 5.03
N MET A 149 2.65 -11.25 5.02
CA MET A 149 4.05 -11.02 4.69
C MET A 149 4.54 -12.04 3.66
N ARG A 150 5.50 -11.60 2.83
CA ARG A 150 6.26 -12.50 1.96
C ARG A 150 7.36 -13.17 2.76
N VAL A 151 7.32 -14.50 2.81
CA VAL A 151 8.39 -15.30 3.43
C VAL A 151 9.53 -15.53 2.44
N ALA A 152 10.75 -15.54 2.96
CA ALA A 152 11.92 -16.07 2.29
C ALA A 152 12.70 -16.99 3.24
N SER A 153 13.62 -17.77 2.68
CA SER A 153 14.48 -18.69 3.43
C SER A 153 15.70 -17.97 3.97
N ARG A 154 16.12 -18.30 5.20
CA ARG A 154 17.41 -17.84 5.77
C ARG A 154 18.61 -18.30 4.93
N SER A 155 18.49 -19.47 4.30
CA SER A 155 19.42 -20.01 3.31
C SER A 155 18.70 -20.10 1.97
N THR A 156 19.23 -19.42 0.95
CA THR A 156 18.66 -19.45 -0.41
C THR A 156 19.04 -20.71 -1.19
N THR A 157 19.89 -21.58 -0.63
CA THR A 157 20.30 -22.83 -1.28
C THR A 157 19.08 -23.75 -1.48
N GLY A 158 18.70 -23.96 -2.74
CA GLY A 158 17.55 -24.79 -3.11
C GLY A 158 16.19 -24.07 -2.99
N GLU A 159 16.15 -22.81 -2.56
CA GLU A 159 14.93 -22.01 -2.59
C GLU A 159 14.58 -21.66 -4.05
N ASN A 160 13.35 -21.94 -4.46
CA ASN A 160 12.85 -21.64 -5.81
C ASN A 160 11.49 -20.93 -5.80
N LYS A 161 11.02 -20.49 -4.62
CA LYS A 161 9.71 -19.87 -4.43
C LYS A 161 9.70 -19.01 -3.18
N ARG A 162 8.81 -18.01 -3.13
CA ARG A 162 8.54 -17.19 -1.94
C ARG A 162 7.04 -17.03 -1.77
N GLY A 163 6.51 -17.62 -0.69
CA GLY A 163 5.08 -17.65 -0.39
C GLY A 163 4.59 -16.46 0.45
N GLY A 164 3.28 -16.39 0.63
CA GLY A 164 2.61 -15.42 1.50
C GLY A 164 2.03 -16.09 2.73
N ILE A 165 2.42 -15.64 3.92
CA ILE A 165 1.89 -16.14 5.19
C ILE A 165 1.09 -15.02 5.85
N LEU A 166 -0.17 -15.32 6.19
CA LEU A 166 -1.07 -14.43 6.90
C LEU A 166 -1.07 -14.80 8.38
N TYR A 167 -0.92 -13.80 9.22
CA TYR A 167 -0.99 -13.89 10.67
C TYR A 167 -2.17 -13.10 11.21
N ARG A 168 -2.70 -13.53 12.36
CA ARG A 168 -3.76 -12.85 13.12
C ARG A 168 -3.28 -12.59 14.54
N PHE A 169 -3.41 -11.37 15.01
CA PHE A 169 -3.30 -10.98 16.41
C PHE A 169 -4.69 -10.97 17.01
N ASP A 170 -4.93 -11.91 17.92
CA ASP A 170 -6.15 -11.96 18.71
C ASP A 170 -6.05 -10.94 19.86
N VAL A 171 -6.90 -9.92 19.82
CA VAL A 171 -6.88 -8.81 20.80
C VAL A 171 -7.36 -9.27 22.18
N GLY A 172 -8.22 -10.29 22.24
CA GLY A 172 -8.74 -10.85 23.49
C GLY A 172 -7.69 -11.61 24.29
N THR A 173 -6.75 -12.25 23.60
CA THR A 173 -5.65 -13.04 24.20
C THR A 173 -4.28 -12.37 24.09
N LEU A 174 -4.19 -11.28 23.32
CA LEU A 174 -2.98 -10.54 22.99
C LEU A 174 -1.88 -11.42 22.36
N ARG A 175 -2.27 -12.29 21.41
CA ARG A 175 -1.37 -13.28 20.80
C ARG A 175 -1.46 -13.29 19.29
N TRP A 176 -0.29 -13.39 18.67
CA TRP A 176 -0.17 -13.70 17.25
C TRP A 176 -0.29 -15.21 17.01
N THR A 177 -0.98 -15.57 15.93
CA THR A 177 -1.06 -16.94 15.42
C THR A 177 -0.88 -16.95 13.90
N ARG A 178 -0.35 -18.04 13.36
CA ARG A 178 -0.36 -18.27 11.92
C ARG A 178 -1.79 -18.57 11.49
N TYR A 179 -2.38 -17.66 10.72
CA TYR A 179 -3.78 -17.75 10.30
C TYR A 179 -3.92 -18.56 9.01
N ALA A 180 -3.08 -18.30 8.00
CA ALA A 180 -3.10 -19.05 6.75
C ALA A 180 -1.75 -19.05 6.02
N HIS A 181 -1.45 -20.14 5.31
CA HIS A 181 -0.45 -20.14 4.23
C HIS A 181 -1.18 -19.82 2.93
N VAL A 182 -1.23 -18.53 2.58
CA VAL A 182 -2.17 -17.98 1.58
C VAL A 182 -1.87 -18.48 0.18
N ALA A 183 -0.64 -18.28 -0.27
CA ALA A 183 -0.28 -18.51 -1.66
C ALA A 183 1.19 -18.89 -1.81
N GLU A 184 1.47 -19.80 -2.74
CA GLU A 184 2.81 -20.26 -3.06
C GLU A 184 2.83 -20.86 -4.48
N THR A 185 3.87 -20.58 -5.27
CA THR A 185 4.05 -21.20 -6.60
C THR A 185 5.52 -21.36 -6.92
N ALA A 186 5.90 -22.52 -7.47
CA ALA A 186 7.27 -22.77 -7.90
C ALA A 186 7.74 -21.73 -8.92
N ASN A 187 8.99 -21.27 -8.79
CA ASN A 187 9.62 -20.24 -9.61
C ASN A 187 8.94 -18.87 -9.54
N ARG A 188 8.16 -18.61 -8.48
CA ARG A 188 7.48 -17.34 -8.26
C ARG A 188 7.70 -16.77 -6.87
N ALA A 189 7.56 -15.46 -6.75
CA ALA A 189 7.47 -14.76 -5.47
C ALA A 189 6.17 -13.96 -5.41
N ILE A 190 5.44 -14.09 -4.30
CA ILE A 190 4.28 -13.22 -4.04
C ILE A 190 4.73 -11.78 -3.76
N TYR A 191 3.89 -10.81 -4.11
CA TYR A 191 3.99 -9.42 -3.69
C TYR A 191 2.65 -8.99 -3.10
N PRO A 192 2.55 -8.90 -1.76
CA PRO A 192 1.37 -8.35 -1.10
C PRO A 192 1.13 -6.89 -1.55
N ASP A 193 -0.10 -6.55 -1.90
CA ASP A 193 -0.48 -5.22 -2.35
C ASP A 193 -1.42 -4.52 -1.37
N ASP A 194 -2.46 -5.22 -0.90
CA ASP A 194 -3.51 -4.66 -0.05
C ASP A 194 -4.29 -5.75 0.72
N ILE A 195 -4.88 -5.36 1.84
CA ILE A 195 -5.65 -6.23 2.74
C ILE A 195 -6.81 -5.45 3.37
N ALA A 196 -7.97 -6.08 3.44
CA ALA A 196 -9.16 -5.55 4.10
C ALA A 196 -9.87 -6.70 4.80
N ILE A 197 -10.45 -6.42 5.96
CA ILE A 197 -11.17 -7.41 6.74
C ILE A 197 -12.54 -6.85 7.06
N ASN A 198 -13.55 -7.64 6.76
CA ASN A 198 -14.95 -7.26 6.88
C ASN A 198 -15.75 -8.47 7.42
N GLU A 199 -17.08 -8.42 7.42
CA GLU A 199 -17.90 -9.50 7.98
C GLU A 199 -17.80 -10.81 7.16
N ASP A 200 -17.52 -10.72 5.86
CA ASP A 200 -17.38 -11.85 4.96
C ASP A 200 -16.03 -12.58 5.12
N GLY A 201 -15.00 -11.88 5.61
CA GLY A 201 -13.71 -12.46 5.98
C GLY A 201 -12.51 -11.57 5.65
N VAL A 202 -11.39 -12.21 5.31
CA VAL A 202 -10.13 -11.53 4.99
C VAL A 202 -9.94 -11.44 3.48
N HIS A 203 -10.09 -10.25 2.94
CA HIS A 203 -9.85 -9.94 1.53
C HIS A 203 -8.38 -9.63 1.30
N LEU A 204 -7.77 -10.32 0.32
CA LEU A 204 -6.35 -10.23 0.02
C LEU A 204 -6.14 -9.87 -1.44
N LEU A 205 -5.24 -8.91 -1.67
CA LEU A 205 -4.79 -8.49 -2.98
C LEU A 205 -3.28 -8.69 -3.08
N PHE A 206 -2.83 -9.42 -4.08
CA PHE A 206 -1.41 -9.67 -4.29
C PHE A 206 -1.07 -9.94 -5.76
N GLN A 207 0.20 -9.83 -6.07
CA GLN A 207 0.76 -10.09 -7.40
C GLN A 207 1.83 -11.18 -7.35
N TRP A 208 2.26 -11.66 -8.50
CA TRP A 208 3.36 -12.62 -8.62
C TRP A 208 4.54 -12.02 -9.39
N SER A 209 5.76 -12.42 -9.08
CA SER A 209 6.91 -12.16 -9.94
C SER A 209 7.64 -13.45 -10.27
N ALA A 210 8.55 -13.38 -11.24
CA ALA A 210 9.64 -14.35 -11.31
C ALA A 210 10.41 -14.40 -9.97
N TYR A 211 10.71 -15.60 -9.50
CA TYR A 211 11.60 -15.80 -8.35
C TYR A 211 13.02 -15.30 -8.67
N PRO A 212 13.77 -14.72 -7.70
CA PRO A 212 13.43 -14.51 -6.28
C PRO A 212 12.62 -13.25 -5.99
N SER A 213 12.63 -12.29 -6.90
CA SER A 213 11.99 -10.99 -6.78
C SER A 213 12.14 -10.25 -8.11
N SER A 214 11.26 -9.29 -8.39
CA SER A 214 11.35 -8.45 -9.58
C SER A 214 10.79 -7.04 -9.35
N ALA A 215 11.29 -6.08 -10.13
CA ALA A 215 10.76 -4.73 -10.24
C ALA A 215 9.39 -4.67 -10.96
N VAL A 216 9.08 -5.64 -11.83
CA VAL A 216 7.77 -5.82 -12.47
C VAL A 216 7.11 -7.10 -11.96
N ARG A 217 5.79 -7.10 -11.86
CA ARG A 217 5.03 -8.29 -11.47
C ARG A 217 4.15 -8.71 -12.64
N HIS A 218 3.59 -9.88 -12.50
CA HIS A 218 2.78 -10.59 -13.47
C HIS A 218 1.64 -11.26 -12.74
N VAL A 219 0.43 -11.19 -13.30
CA VAL A 219 -0.80 -11.67 -12.68
C VAL A 219 -1.13 -10.94 -11.37
N GLY A 220 -2.29 -10.31 -11.33
CA GLY A 220 -2.90 -9.81 -10.10
C GLY A 220 -3.99 -10.77 -9.63
N ASP A 221 -3.89 -11.22 -8.38
CA ASP A 221 -4.82 -12.14 -7.73
C ASP A 221 -5.58 -11.43 -6.60
N TYR A 222 -6.89 -11.70 -6.52
CA TYR A 222 -7.79 -11.25 -5.46
C TYR A 222 -8.63 -12.41 -4.94
N GLY A 223 -8.59 -12.65 -3.63
CA GLY A 223 -9.39 -13.68 -3.00
C GLY A 223 -9.81 -13.32 -1.59
N VAL A 224 -10.72 -14.13 -1.05
CA VAL A 224 -11.32 -13.94 0.27
C VAL A 224 -11.13 -15.21 1.08
N ILE A 225 -10.47 -15.12 2.23
CA ILE A 225 -10.51 -16.19 3.22
C ILE A 225 -11.77 -15.96 4.04
N GLY A 226 -12.77 -16.81 3.83
CA GLY A 226 -14.05 -16.70 4.54
C GLY A 226 -13.91 -17.02 6.02
N THR A 227 -14.97 -16.75 6.79
CA THR A 227 -15.03 -17.01 8.23
C THR A 227 -14.86 -18.49 8.61
N ASP A 228 -15.07 -19.41 7.66
CA ASP A 228 -14.79 -20.84 7.80
C ASP A 228 -13.32 -21.23 7.51
N GLY A 229 -12.46 -20.25 7.20
CA GLY A 229 -11.04 -20.44 6.93
C GLY A 229 -10.72 -20.90 5.51
N LEU A 230 -11.69 -20.99 4.60
CA LEU A 230 -11.45 -21.39 3.21
C LEU A 230 -11.21 -20.16 2.30
N MET A 231 -10.20 -20.26 1.45
CA MET A 231 -9.95 -19.28 0.38
C MET A 231 -11.01 -19.42 -0.72
N ARG A 232 -11.47 -18.29 -1.24
CA ARG A 232 -12.47 -18.22 -2.31
C ARG A 232 -12.12 -17.17 -3.36
N THR A 233 -12.50 -17.45 -4.59
CA THR A 233 -12.58 -16.47 -5.67
C THR A 233 -13.69 -15.44 -5.40
N ILE A 234 -13.72 -14.36 -6.18
CA ILE A 234 -14.79 -13.35 -6.11
C ILE A 234 -16.22 -13.88 -6.39
N ASN A 235 -16.34 -15.01 -7.10
CA ASN A 235 -17.63 -15.68 -7.32
C ASN A 235 -17.89 -16.81 -6.31
N ASN A 236 -17.26 -16.75 -5.13
CA ASN A 236 -17.47 -17.64 -4.00
C ASN A 236 -17.05 -19.11 -4.25
N THR A 237 -16.19 -19.37 -5.24
CA THR A 237 -15.68 -20.72 -5.52
C THR A 237 -14.54 -21.03 -4.55
N PRO A 238 -14.65 -22.08 -3.71
CA PRO A 238 -13.59 -22.42 -2.76
C PRO A 238 -12.36 -23.01 -3.45
N LEU A 239 -11.19 -22.69 -2.92
CA LEU A 239 -9.90 -23.17 -3.37
C LEU A 239 -9.06 -23.66 -2.18
N PRO A 240 -8.25 -24.72 -2.36
CA PRO A 240 -7.28 -25.11 -1.33
C PRO A 240 -6.19 -24.05 -1.20
N MET A 241 -5.71 -23.86 0.02
CA MET A 241 -4.53 -23.05 0.31
C MET A 241 -3.29 -23.95 0.51
N PRO A 242 -2.09 -23.52 0.08
CA PRO A 242 -1.82 -22.26 -0.61
C PRO A 242 -2.33 -22.25 -2.05
N VAL A 243 -2.90 -21.13 -2.50
CA VAL A 243 -3.26 -20.94 -3.91
C VAL A 243 -2.02 -20.74 -4.78
N THR A 244 -2.16 -21.06 -6.05
CA THR A 244 -1.13 -20.92 -7.08
C THR A 244 -1.44 -19.77 -8.04
N GLN A 245 -0.41 -19.29 -8.73
CA GLN A 245 -0.49 -18.12 -9.63
C GLN A 245 -1.69 -18.20 -10.57
N GLY A 246 -2.58 -17.21 -10.48
CA GLY A 246 -3.68 -16.99 -11.41
C GLY A 246 -4.97 -17.73 -11.08
N GLN A 247 -5.01 -18.53 -10.01
CA GLN A 247 -6.28 -19.14 -9.56
C GLN A 247 -7.30 -18.12 -9.05
N LEU A 248 -6.85 -16.91 -8.71
CA LEU A 248 -7.65 -15.82 -8.16
C LEU A 248 -7.63 -14.57 -9.06
N ALA A 249 -7.30 -14.73 -10.35
CA ALA A 249 -6.87 -13.61 -11.17
C ALA A 249 -7.98 -12.57 -11.40
N TYR A 250 -7.72 -11.33 -10.96
CA TYR A 250 -8.42 -10.14 -11.48
C TYR A 250 -7.70 -9.57 -12.71
N LYS A 251 -6.39 -9.79 -12.79
CA LYS A 251 -5.54 -9.44 -13.94
C LYS A 251 -4.77 -10.68 -14.36
N PRO A 252 -5.29 -11.53 -15.27
CA PRO A 252 -4.53 -12.65 -15.80
C PRO A 252 -3.39 -12.19 -16.72
N LEU A 253 -2.50 -13.10 -17.09
CA LEU A 253 -1.44 -12.82 -18.07
C LEU A 253 -2.05 -12.35 -19.39
N GLN A 254 -1.51 -11.26 -19.94
CA GLN A 254 -1.89 -10.82 -21.27
C GLN A 254 -1.08 -11.50 -22.37
N PRO A 255 -1.63 -11.62 -23.60
CA PRO A 255 -0.85 -12.06 -24.74
C PRO A 255 0.43 -11.24 -24.90
N GLY A 256 1.58 -11.92 -24.94
CA GLY A 256 2.90 -11.30 -25.04
C GLY A 256 3.59 -11.05 -23.69
N GLU A 257 2.88 -11.19 -22.57
CA GLU A 257 3.48 -11.08 -21.24
C GLU A 257 4.33 -12.31 -20.92
N ASN A 258 5.55 -12.11 -20.43
CA ASN A 258 6.45 -13.20 -20.04
C ASN A 258 6.67 -13.22 -18.51
N PRO A 259 5.98 -14.11 -17.76
CA PRO A 259 6.06 -14.16 -16.31
C PRO A 259 7.38 -14.72 -15.75
N ALA A 260 8.30 -15.17 -16.62
CA ALA A 260 9.61 -15.66 -16.23
C ALA A 260 10.69 -14.55 -16.22
N ILE A 261 10.35 -13.33 -16.63
CA ILE A 261 11.30 -12.21 -16.65
C ILE A 261 11.20 -11.41 -15.34
N SER A 262 12.34 -10.91 -14.87
CA SER A 262 12.44 -10.05 -13.68
C SER A 262 12.79 -8.59 -13.99
N ASP A 263 12.99 -8.25 -15.26
CA ASP A 263 13.35 -6.91 -15.72
C ASP A 263 12.18 -5.93 -15.61
N GLY A 264 12.39 -4.82 -14.90
CA GLY A 264 11.43 -3.75 -14.68
C GLY A 264 11.04 -2.96 -15.94
N LEU A 265 11.62 -3.25 -17.11
CA LEU A 265 11.29 -2.65 -18.41
C LEU A 265 10.32 -3.51 -19.26
N LYS A 266 9.78 -4.60 -18.71
CA LYS A 266 8.83 -5.47 -19.42
C LYS A 266 7.37 -5.11 -19.21
N MET A 267 6.51 -5.60 -20.11
CA MET A 267 5.06 -5.67 -19.90
C MET A 267 4.76 -6.32 -18.54
N GLY A 268 3.79 -5.79 -17.80
CA GLY A 268 3.38 -6.35 -16.53
C GLY A 268 2.66 -5.38 -15.61
N ILE A 269 2.31 -5.86 -14.42
CA ILE A 269 1.58 -5.16 -13.38
C ILE A 269 2.53 -4.59 -12.32
N GLN A 270 2.15 -3.48 -11.69
CA GLN A 270 2.86 -2.94 -10.54
C GLN A 270 1.92 -2.14 -9.63
N SER A 271 1.93 -2.47 -8.33
CA SER A 271 1.13 -1.82 -7.29
C SER A 271 -0.37 -1.96 -7.55
N ALA A 272 -1.11 -2.45 -6.56
CA ALA A 272 -2.55 -2.48 -6.59
C ALA A 272 -3.13 -2.02 -5.25
N LYS A 273 -4.36 -1.52 -5.29
CA LYS A 273 -5.17 -1.17 -4.12
C LYS A 273 -6.63 -1.47 -4.43
N PHE A 274 -7.42 -1.71 -3.41
CA PHE A 274 -8.85 -1.92 -3.56
C PHE A 274 -9.69 -1.04 -2.64
N ALA A 275 -10.95 -0.90 -3.00
CA ALA A 275 -11.91 -0.20 -2.18
C ALA A 275 -13.21 -0.99 -2.09
N PHE A 276 -13.91 -0.79 -1.00
CA PHE A 276 -15.18 -1.42 -0.69
C PHE A 276 -16.28 -0.37 -0.59
N ASP A 277 -17.49 -0.76 -0.99
CA ASP A 277 -18.73 -0.02 -0.77
C ASP A 277 -19.60 -0.86 0.17
N GLY A 278 -19.61 -0.50 1.45
CA GLY A 278 -19.99 -1.42 2.52
C GLY A 278 -19.10 -2.67 2.52
N GLU A 279 -19.70 -3.84 2.54
CA GLU A 279 -19.00 -5.13 2.51
C GLU A 279 -18.58 -5.56 1.09
N GLY A 280 -19.15 -4.94 0.05
CA GLY A 280 -18.92 -5.32 -1.33
C GLY A 280 -17.65 -4.70 -1.91
N LEU A 281 -16.81 -5.50 -2.57
CA LEU A 281 -15.70 -4.97 -3.36
C LEU A 281 -16.23 -4.02 -4.44
N SER A 282 -15.85 -2.75 -4.36
CA SER A 282 -16.25 -1.73 -5.32
C SER A 282 -15.39 -1.77 -6.58
N HIS A 283 -14.06 -1.77 -6.40
CA HIS A 283 -13.09 -1.79 -7.49
C HIS A 283 -11.67 -2.10 -6.99
N ILE A 284 -10.82 -2.55 -7.92
CA ILE A 284 -9.36 -2.68 -7.74
C ILE A 284 -8.70 -1.68 -8.69
N THR A 285 -7.79 -0.85 -8.20
CA THR A 285 -6.93 -0.01 -9.03
C THR A 285 -5.51 -0.58 -9.06
N TYR A 286 -4.84 -0.50 -10.20
CA TYR A 286 -3.46 -0.96 -10.36
C TYR A 286 -2.76 -0.23 -11.49
N ARG A 287 -1.43 -0.33 -11.54
CA ARG A 287 -0.67 0.11 -12.72
C ARG A 287 -0.37 -1.07 -13.61
N PHE A 288 -0.49 -0.87 -14.92
CA PHE A 288 -0.12 -1.87 -15.89
C PHE A 288 0.63 -1.25 -17.07
N ARG A 289 1.68 -1.92 -17.51
CA ARG A 289 2.42 -1.60 -18.73
C ARG A 289 2.04 -2.62 -19.79
N THR A 290 1.48 -2.14 -20.90
CA THR A 290 0.94 -2.98 -21.99
C THR A 290 1.97 -3.41 -23.03
N VAL A 291 3.18 -2.84 -23.01
CA VAL A 291 4.25 -3.14 -23.96
C VAL A 291 5.61 -3.03 -23.27
N ASP A 292 6.61 -3.76 -23.73
CA ASP A 292 7.98 -3.57 -23.27
C ASP A 292 8.47 -2.12 -23.50
N ASP A 293 9.38 -1.67 -22.65
CA ASP A 293 10.02 -0.36 -22.75
C ASP A 293 11.56 -0.42 -22.62
N PRO A 294 12.26 -1.04 -23.59
CA PRO A 294 13.69 -1.30 -23.49
C PRO A 294 14.57 -0.04 -23.39
N SER A 295 14.04 1.14 -23.72
CA SER A 295 14.72 2.44 -23.64
C SER A 295 14.17 3.35 -22.54
N GLY A 296 13.25 2.86 -21.70
CA GLY A 296 12.54 3.64 -20.70
C GLY A 296 13.13 3.54 -19.30
N THR A 297 12.27 3.77 -18.30
CA THR A 297 12.57 3.64 -16.88
C THR A 297 11.69 2.56 -16.25
N TRP A 298 11.96 2.18 -15.00
CA TRP A 298 11.09 1.26 -14.26
C TRP A 298 9.68 1.82 -13.99
N PHE A 299 9.40 3.08 -14.34
CA PHE A 299 8.09 3.72 -14.16
C PHE A 299 7.40 4.13 -15.46
N SER A 300 8.09 4.08 -16.59
CA SER A 300 7.56 4.52 -17.88
C SER A 300 6.53 3.56 -18.47
N LYS A 301 5.62 4.13 -19.28
CA LYS A 301 4.52 3.43 -20.00
C LYS A 301 3.52 2.68 -19.11
N PHE A 302 3.51 2.93 -17.81
CA PHE A 302 2.48 2.42 -16.92
C PHE A 302 1.24 3.31 -16.96
N GLY A 303 0.11 2.76 -17.40
CA GLY A 303 -1.21 3.35 -17.21
C GLY A 303 -1.78 3.03 -15.84
N ILE A 304 -2.76 3.82 -15.40
CA ILE A 304 -3.61 3.51 -14.24
C ILE A 304 -4.87 2.82 -14.76
N TYR A 305 -5.18 1.67 -14.17
CA TYR A 305 -6.30 0.83 -14.54
C TYR A 305 -7.21 0.59 -13.36
N VAL A 306 -8.50 0.45 -13.65
CA VAL A 306 -9.52 0.04 -12.68
C VAL A 306 -10.17 -1.25 -13.17
N ALA A 307 -10.16 -2.28 -12.33
CA ALA A 307 -10.90 -3.52 -12.51
C ALA A 307 -12.15 -3.53 -11.62
N THR A 308 -13.27 -3.97 -12.20
CA THR A 308 -14.55 -4.14 -11.50
C THR A 308 -15.14 -5.50 -11.84
N TRP A 309 -15.81 -6.14 -10.88
CA TRP A 309 -16.49 -7.41 -11.11
C TRP A 309 -17.93 -7.16 -11.58
N ALA A 310 -18.28 -7.65 -12.77
CA ALA A 310 -19.61 -7.50 -13.35
C ALA A 310 -20.58 -8.64 -13.00
N GLY A 311 -20.25 -9.46 -11.98
CA GLY A 311 -21.03 -10.64 -11.58
C GLY A 311 -20.58 -11.94 -12.23
N SER A 312 -20.00 -11.88 -13.44
CA SER A 312 -19.53 -13.06 -14.19
C SER A 312 -18.09 -12.95 -14.70
N ALA A 313 -17.57 -11.74 -14.87
CA ALA A 313 -16.23 -11.47 -15.35
C ALA A 313 -15.70 -10.14 -14.78
N TRP A 314 -14.37 -10.03 -14.75
CA TRP A 314 -13.69 -8.77 -14.50
C TRP A 314 -13.76 -7.88 -15.75
N SER A 315 -14.13 -6.61 -15.55
CA SER A 315 -14.05 -5.55 -16.54
C SER A 315 -12.90 -4.63 -16.17
N GLU A 316 -12.00 -4.38 -17.13
CA GLU A 316 -10.84 -3.49 -16.98
C GLU A 316 -11.06 -2.18 -17.75
N GLN A 317 -10.68 -1.05 -17.15
CA GLN A 317 -10.69 0.26 -17.79
C GLN A 317 -9.36 0.99 -17.50
N GLN A 318 -8.67 1.48 -18.54
CA GLN A 318 -7.59 2.44 -18.36
C GLN A 318 -8.18 3.83 -18.07
N ILE A 319 -7.84 4.43 -16.93
CA ILE A 319 -8.37 5.74 -16.51
C ILE A 319 -7.35 6.87 -16.67
N ALA A 320 -6.06 6.55 -16.68
CA ALA A 320 -5.01 7.55 -16.89
C ALA A 320 -3.79 6.94 -17.57
N TYR A 321 -3.13 7.72 -18.42
CA TYR A 321 -1.87 7.38 -19.06
C TYR A 321 -1.02 8.63 -19.20
N VAL A 322 0.20 8.59 -18.65
CA VAL A 322 1.18 9.66 -18.84
C VAL A 322 2.17 9.16 -19.88
N PRO A 323 2.24 9.79 -21.07
CA PRO A 323 3.23 9.43 -22.08
C PRO A 323 4.66 9.62 -21.54
N PRO A 324 5.62 8.72 -21.85
CA PRO A 324 6.98 8.79 -21.32
C PRO A 324 7.72 10.10 -21.59
N GLU A 325 7.39 10.78 -22.69
CA GLU A 325 7.93 12.09 -23.05
C GLU A 325 7.39 13.23 -22.19
N ARG A 326 6.29 13.00 -21.45
CA ARG A 326 5.66 13.97 -20.54
C ARG A 326 5.95 13.68 -19.07
N GLY A 327 6.15 12.41 -18.71
CA GLY A 327 6.43 11.99 -17.34
C GLY A 327 5.92 10.57 -17.04
N ASN A 328 5.55 10.30 -15.78
CA ASN A 328 5.18 8.95 -15.30
C ASN A 328 4.14 8.99 -14.16
N THR A 329 3.66 7.82 -13.73
CA THR A 329 2.71 7.68 -12.60
C THR A 329 3.34 7.07 -11.32
N SER A 330 4.62 6.72 -11.39
CA SER A 330 5.54 6.38 -10.29
C SER A 330 5.01 5.56 -9.10
N ALA A 331 4.13 4.59 -9.32
CA ALA A 331 3.72 3.57 -8.34
C ALA A 331 3.16 4.11 -7.00
N ALA A 332 2.44 5.22 -7.05
CA ALA A 332 1.62 5.69 -5.94
C ALA A 332 0.14 5.48 -6.28
N LEU A 333 -0.57 4.70 -5.46
CA LEU A 333 -1.97 4.34 -5.67
C LEU A 333 -2.71 4.24 -4.33
N ALA A 334 -3.96 4.69 -4.32
CA ALA A 334 -4.97 4.41 -3.30
C ALA A 334 -6.34 4.36 -3.98
N ALA A 335 -7.24 3.61 -3.38
CA ALA A 335 -8.62 3.49 -3.80
C ALA A 335 -9.53 3.67 -2.57
N THR A 336 -10.58 4.47 -2.70
CA THR A 336 -11.62 4.59 -1.67
C THR A 336 -13.00 4.71 -2.33
N VAL A 337 -14.05 4.61 -1.52
CA VAL A 337 -15.42 4.97 -1.90
C VAL A 337 -15.90 6.04 -0.93
N GLN A 338 -16.38 7.16 -1.44
CA GLN A 338 -16.96 8.24 -0.62
C GLN A 338 -18.11 8.92 -1.33
N GLY A 339 -19.20 9.18 -0.60
CA GLY A 339 -20.38 9.87 -1.15
C GLY A 339 -20.97 9.18 -2.38
N GLY A 340 -20.89 7.84 -2.42
CA GLY A 340 -21.30 7.03 -3.57
C GLY A 340 -20.38 7.13 -4.79
N LYS A 341 -19.20 7.76 -4.66
CA LYS A 341 -18.21 7.90 -5.73
C LYS A 341 -17.07 6.92 -5.52
N ARG A 342 -16.65 6.25 -6.59
CA ARG A 342 -15.33 5.59 -6.62
C ARG A 342 -14.26 6.66 -6.70
N ARG A 343 -13.22 6.56 -5.87
CA ARG A 343 -12.07 7.47 -5.86
C ARG A 343 -10.79 6.69 -6.08
N VAL A 344 -9.97 7.16 -7.02
CA VAL A 344 -8.61 6.66 -7.24
C VAL A 344 -7.64 7.81 -7.11
N TYR A 345 -6.65 7.64 -6.24
CA TYR A 345 -5.56 8.59 -6.04
C TYR A 345 -4.30 8.05 -6.67
N PHE A 346 -3.58 8.88 -7.41
CA PHE A 346 -2.31 8.50 -8.01
C PHE A 346 -1.37 9.67 -8.17
N SER A 347 -0.06 9.41 -8.14
CA SER A 347 0.94 10.43 -8.44
C SER A 347 1.08 10.62 -9.95
N VAL A 348 1.29 11.85 -10.39
CA VAL A 348 1.71 12.19 -11.76
C VAL A 348 3.00 13.00 -11.66
N GLU A 349 4.07 12.45 -12.22
CA GLU A 349 5.32 13.16 -12.45
C GLU A 349 5.29 13.85 -13.81
N TYR A 350 5.82 15.06 -13.88
CA TYR A 350 5.95 15.84 -15.11
C TYR A 350 7.10 16.84 -14.99
N THR A 351 7.51 17.42 -16.12
CA THR A 351 8.50 18.50 -16.13
C THR A 351 7.81 19.85 -16.00
N SER A 352 8.22 20.64 -15.00
CA SER A 352 7.81 22.04 -14.82
C SER A 352 9.03 22.94 -14.70
N SER A 353 9.09 23.97 -15.54
CA SER A 353 10.20 24.95 -15.54
C SER A 353 11.60 24.30 -15.54
N GLY A 354 11.76 23.21 -16.30
CA GLY A 354 13.01 22.45 -16.41
C GLY A 354 13.32 21.47 -15.26
N ASN A 355 12.44 21.37 -14.26
CA ASN A 355 12.59 20.45 -13.13
C ASN A 355 11.54 19.33 -13.20
N THR A 356 11.89 18.13 -12.74
CA THR A 356 10.89 17.06 -12.58
C THR A 356 10.18 17.23 -11.24
N VAL A 357 8.85 17.35 -11.30
CA VAL A 357 7.97 17.53 -10.15
C VAL A 357 6.85 16.50 -10.18
N ALA A 358 6.16 16.33 -9.07
CA ALA A 358 5.06 15.41 -8.90
C ALA A 358 3.84 16.10 -8.25
N VAL A 359 2.65 15.68 -8.65
CA VAL A 359 1.37 16.04 -8.02
C VAL A 359 0.56 14.80 -7.69
N ILE A 360 -0.37 14.90 -6.75
CA ILE A 360 -1.40 13.88 -6.55
C ILE A 360 -2.61 14.25 -7.41
N VAL A 361 -3.12 13.28 -8.17
CA VAL A 361 -4.37 13.37 -8.92
C VAL A 361 -5.42 12.52 -8.22
N LEU A 362 -6.61 13.10 -8.07
CA LEU A 362 -7.83 12.38 -7.72
C LEU A 362 -8.65 12.17 -9.00
N ALA A 363 -8.99 10.91 -9.29
CA ALA A 363 -10.03 10.55 -10.23
C ALA A 363 -11.28 10.10 -9.47
N GLU A 364 -12.44 10.70 -9.75
CA GLU A 364 -13.73 10.34 -9.16
C GLU A 364 -14.69 9.81 -10.22
N ASN A 365 -15.52 8.83 -9.88
CA ASN A 365 -16.60 8.35 -10.74
C ASN A 365 -17.88 8.10 -9.94
N ALA A 366 -18.92 8.88 -10.24
CA ALA A 366 -20.26 8.81 -9.64
C ALA A 366 -21.25 7.96 -10.48
N GLY A 367 -20.75 7.15 -11.42
CA GLY A 367 -21.56 6.30 -12.31
C GLY A 367 -21.69 6.84 -13.75
N SER A 368 -21.30 8.08 -14.03
CA SER A 368 -21.41 8.71 -15.35
C SER A 368 -20.07 8.90 -16.09
N GLY A 369 -18.98 8.34 -15.55
CA GLY A 369 -17.63 8.51 -16.08
C GLY A 369 -16.67 9.14 -15.07
N TRP A 370 -15.38 9.11 -15.40
CA TRP A 370 -14.32 9.63 -14.54
C TRP A 370 -14.12 11.13 -14.75
N VAL A 371 -14.01 11.87 -13.65
CA VAL A 371 -13.57 13.26 -13.59
C VAL A 371 -12.30 13.36 -12.77
N TYR A 372 -11.45 14.34 -13.08
CA TYR A 372 -10.10 14.44 -12.54
C TYR A 372 -9.83 15.81 -11.93
N SER A 373 -9.03 15.85 -10.88
CA SER A 373 -8.54 17.08 -10.25
C SER A 373 -7.17 16.86 -9.62
N VAL A 374 -6.36 17.92 -9.56
CA VAL A 374 -5.09 17.93 -8.83
C VAL A 374 -5.34 18.24 -7.36
N LEU A 375 -4.70 17.51 -6.47
CA LEU A 375 -4.71 17.76 -5.03
C LEU A 375 -3.40 18.43 -4.61
N GLY A 376 -3.52 19.61 -3.99
CA GLY A 376 -2.37 20.36 -3.49
C GLY A 376 -1.49 20.95 -4.59
N ASN A 377 -0.27 21.34 -4.21
CA ASN A 377 0.74 21.87 -5.12
C ASN A 377 1.71 20.77 -5.55
N SER A 378 2.48 21.04 -6.62
CA SER A 378 3.58 20.17 -7.03
C SER A 378 4.71 20.17 -6.01
N ALA A 379 5.35 19.02 -5.82
CA ALA A 379 6.58 18.84 -5.04
C ALA A 379 7.70 18.26 -5.93
N PRO A 380 8.98 18.40 -5.57
CA PRO A 380 10.06 17.63 -6.18
C PRO A 380 9.73 16.13 -6.23
N THR A 381 9.95 15.50 -7.39
CA THR A 381 9.67 14.07 -7.57
C THR A 381 10.46 13.22 -6.58
N LEU A 382 9.92 12.15 -6.00
CA LEU A 382 8.59 11.52 -6.23
C LEU A 382 7.65 11.63 -5.03
N LEU A 383 6.35 11.43 -5.25
CA LEU A 383 5.33 11.32 -4.19
C LEU A 383 4.85 9.87 -4.02
N ARG A 384 4.74 9.38 -2.78
CA ARG A 384 3.98 8.16 -2.46
C ARG A 384 2.75 8.49 -1.66
N LEU A 385 1.80 7.57 -1.67
CA LEU A 385 0.59 7.72 -0.92
C LEU A 385 0.12 6.42 -0.27
N GLY A 386 -0.61 6.57 0.83
CA GLY A 386 -1.42 5.55 1.48
C GLY A 386 -2.70 6.22 1.99
N SER A 387 -3.74 5.46 2.26
CA SER A 387 -5.04 6.00 2.67
C SER A 387 -5.60 5.26 3.87
N ALA A 388 -6.35 5.99 4.70
CA ALA A 388 -7.20 5.41 5.72
C ALA A 388 -8.55 6.16 5.78
N PRO A 389 -9.61 5.52 6.31
CA PRO A 389 -10.89 6.19 6.52
C PRO A 389 -10.74 7.40 7.46
N GLY A 390 -11.24 8.55 7.03
CA GLY A 390 -11.38 9.74 7.88
C GLY A 390 -12.81 9.92 8.37
N ASN A 391 -13.00 10.80 9.35
CA ASN A 391 -14.33 11.23 9.74
C ASN A 391 -14.89 12.21 8.68
N GLY A 392 -15.80 11.74 7.83
CA GLY A 392 -16.41 12.54 6.76
C GLY A 392 -15.52 12.76 5.53
N GLY A 393 -14.59 11.85 5.25
CA GLY A 393 -13.72 11.92 4.08
C GLY A 393 -12.56 10.93 4.13
N ASP A 394 -11.61 11.10 3.23
CA ASP A 394 -10.41 10.28 3.13
C ASP A 394 -9.22 10.99 3.77
N VAL A 395 -8.42 10.25 4.54
CA VAL A 395 -7.12 10.71 5.03
C VAL A 395 -6.05 10.05 4.17
N LEU A 396 -5.19 10.85 3.55
CA LEU A 396 -4.05 10.36 2.79
C LEU A 396 -2.75 10.71 3.51
N TYR A 397 -1.91 9.71 3.67
CA TYR A 397 -0.47 9.87 3.88
C TYR A 397 0.14 10.23 2.52
N VAL A 398 0.90 11.32 2.42
CA VAL A 398 1.63 11.70 1.21
C VAL A 398 3.10 11.95 1.57
N SER A 399 4.01 11.05 1.19
CA SER A 399 5.45 11.29 1.40
C SER A 399 6.06 12.01 0.21
N ALA A 400 6.85 13.04 0.51
CA ALA A 400 7.69 13.81 -0.38
C ALA A 400 9.14 13.72 0.12
N PRO A 401 9.81 12.56 -0.04
CA PRO A 401 11.15 12.30 0.52
C PRO A 401 12.22 13.29 0.04
N PHE A 402 12.07 13.85 -1.16
CA PHE A 402 13.00 14.84 -1.71
C PHE A 402 12.81 16.25 -1.13
N GLU A 403 11.73 16.46 -0.37
CA GLU A 403 11.55 17.60 0.52
C GLU A 403 11.79 17.25 2.00
N ALA A 404 12.18 15.99 2.28
CA ALA A 404 12.21 15.39 3.60
C ALA A 404 10.86 15.48 4.36
N LYS A 405 9.72 15.40 3.66
CA LYS A 405 8.40 15.61 4.28
C LYS A 405 7.44 14.44 4.14
N VAL A 406 6.54 14.35 5.12
CA VAL A 406 5.28 13.61 5.05
C VAL A 406 4.15 14.59 5.32
N TYR A 407 3.16 14.62 4.44
CA TYR A 407 1.96 15.40 4.55
C TYR A 407 0.75 14.51 4.86
N ARG A 408 -0.23 15.10 5.54
CA ARG A 408 -1.60 14.64 5.60
C ARG A 408 -2.41 15.43 4.59
N TYR A 409 -3.09 14.74 3.68
CA TYR A 409 -4.12 15.34 2.84
C TYR A 409 -5.46 14.80 3.32
N PHE A 410 -6.41 15.67 3.64
CA PHE A 410 -7.77 15.27 3.96
C PHE A 410 -8.71 15.74 2.86
N VAL A 411 -9.38 14.76 2.24
CA VAL A 411 -10.28 14.96 1.11
C VAL A 411 -11.70 14.69 1.60
N PRO A 412 -12.52 15.73 1.83
CA PRO A 412 -13.89 15.55 2.31
C PRO A 412 -14.74 14.68 1.38
N GLU A 413 -15.77 14.05 1.95
CA GLU A 413 -16.77 13.32 1.16
C GLU A 413 -17.43 14.22 0.11
N ASP A 414 -17.79 15.45 0.50
CA ASP A 414 -18.41 16.47 -0.36
C ASP A 414 -17.38 17.39 -1.07
N TYR A 415 -16.13 16.92 -1.19
CA TYR A 415 -15.05 17.67 -1.84
C TYR A 415 -15.46 18.11 -3.26
N SER A 416 -15.21 19.38 -3.54
CA SER A 416 -15.35 19.96 -4.88
C SER A 416 -14.08 20.72 -5.23
N PRO A 417 -13.31 20.27 -6.22
CA PRO A 417 -12.08 20.95 -6.61
C PRO A 417 -12.38 22.30 -7.28
N ALA A 418 -11.45 23.25 -7.14
CA ALA A 418 -11.53 24.54 -7.84
C ALA A 418 -11.49 24.37 -9.37
N GLN A 419 -10.81 23.33 -9.85
CA GLN A 419 -10.75 22.95 -11.25
C GLN A 419 -10.96 21.45 -11.39
N GLN A 420 -11.88 21.08 -12.29
CA GLN A 420 -12.21 19.70 -12.60
C GLN A 420 -12.13 19.47 -14.12
N PHE A 421 -11.71 18.28 -14.50
CA PHE A 421 -11.57 17.88 -15.90
C PHE A 421 -12.35 16.61 -16.17
N THR A 422 -13.04 16.53 -17.31
CA THR A 422 -13.75 15.32 -17.75
C THR A 422 -12.86 14.34 -18.51
N SER A 423 -11.59 14.68 -18.70
CA SER A 423 -10.57 13.86 -19.36
C SER A 423 -9.22 14.04 -18.69
N PHE A 424 -8.52 12.92 -18.46
CA PHE A 424 -7.18 12.95 -17.90
C PHE A 424 -6.18 13.64 -18.84
N ASP A 425 -6.31 13.47 -20.16
CA ASP A 425 -5.42 14.12 -21.13
C ASP A 425 -5.52 15.65 -21.06
N VAL A 426 -6.72 16.17 -20.80
CA VAL A 426 -6.95 17.61 -20.63
C VAL A 426 -6.30 18.09 -19.33
N LEU A 427 -6.49 17.38 -18.20
CA LEU A 427 -5.77 17.68 -16.96
C LEU A 427 -4.26 17.65 -17.18
N LEU A 428 -3.75 16.59 -17.81
CA LEU A 428 -2.34 16.43 -18.06
C LEU A 428 -1.81 17.60 -18.90
N SER A 429 -2.56 18.08 -19.90
CA SER A 429 -2.17 19.26 -20.72
C SER A 429 -2.00 20.57 -19.94
N THR A 430 -2.60 20.68 -18.73
CA THR A 430 -2.42 21.86 -17.87
C THR A 430 -1.19 21.77 -16.97
N LEU A 431 -0.55 20.59 -16.88
CA LEU A 431 0.68 20.40 -16.13
C LEU A 431 1.87 20.79 -17.03
N VAL A 432 2.53 21.92 -16.70
CA VAL A 432 3.64 22.53 -17.46
C VAL A 432 4.73 23.10 -16.57
#